data_AF-A0A093Q8R8-F1
#
_entry.id   AF-A0A093Q8R8-F1
#
_cell.length_a   1.000
_cell.length_b   1.000
_cell.length_c   1.000
_cell.angle_alpha   90.00
_cell.angle_beta   90.00
_cell.angle_gamma   90.00
#
_symmetry.space_group_name_H-M   'P 1'
#
loop_
_entity.id
_entity.type
_entity.pdbx_description
1 polymer ?
#
loop_
_entity_poly.entity_id
_entity_poly.type
_entity_poly.pdbx_seq_one_letter_code
_entity_poly.pdbx_strand_id
1 'polypeptide(L)'
;TGCNVENACYNLGMCAERAAIQKAISEGHTSFKAMAIASDMGDFITPCGACRQVMREFGTDWDVYLTKADGTYIVKRLEELLPLSFGPEDLKK
;
A
#
# COMPACT_ATOMS: atom_id res chain seq x y z
N THR A 1 5.09 -4.25 9.97
CA THR A 1 3.72 -4.76 9.70
C THR A 1 2.71 -3.72 10.14
N GLY A 2 1.45 -3.87 9.72
CA GLY A 2 0.34 -3.00 10.09
C GLY A 2 -1.01 -3.69 9.82
N CYS A 3 -2.09 -3.17 10.39
CA CYS A 3 -3.47 -3.63 10.19
C CYS A 3 -4.39 -2.41 10.01
N ASN A 4 -5.60 -2.62 9.48
CA ASN A 4 -6.58 -1.55 9.44
C ASN A 4 -7.05 -1.20 10.85
N VAL A 5 -7.23 0.10 11.10
CA VAL A 5 -7.76 0.63 12.36
C VAL A 5 -8.93 1.53 12.03
N GLU A 6 -10.11 1.15 12.49
CA GLU A 6 -11.36 1.82 12.16
C GLU A 6 -11.72 2.91 13.17
N ASN A 7 -12.75 3.68 12.84
CA ASN A 7 -13.29 4.70 13.71
C ASN A 7 -14.80 4.83 13.48
N ALA A 8 -15.55 5.28 14.49
CA ALA A 8 -16.98 5.57 14.36
C ALA A 8 -17.27 6.60 13.25
N CYS A 9 -16.37 7.57 13.07
CA CYS A 9 -16.36 8.46 11.92
C CYS A 9 -15.56 7.79 10.80
N TYR A 10 -16.24 7.10 9.86
CA TYR A 10 -15.62 6.15 8.93
C TYR A 10 -14.48 6.73 8.07
N ASN A 11 -14.52 8.02 7.76
CA ASN A 11 -13.46 8.72 7.01
C ASN A 11 -12.13 8.84 7.77
N LEU A 12 -12.12 8.62 9.10
CA LEU A 12 -10.92 8.63 9.92
C LEU A 12 -10.22 7.26 9.96
N GLY A 13 -10.81 6.23 9.38
CA GLY A 13 -10.22 4.90 9.31
C GLY A 13 -8.90 4.86 8.52
N MET A 14 -8.00 4.00 8.96
CA MET A 14 -6.70 3.78 8.34
C MET A 14 -6.56 2.34 7.84
N CYS A 15 -5.99 2.16 6.65
CA CYS A 15 -5.75 0.84 6.08
C CYS A 15 -4.43 0.24 6.58
N ALA A 16 -4.29 -1.09 6.49
CA ALA A 16 -3.13 -1.84 6.94
C ALA A 16 -1.82 -1.40 6.28
N GLU A 17 -1.87 -1.13 4.99
CA GLU A 17 -0.72 -0.71 4.18
C GLU A 17 -0.16 0.63 4.67
N ARG A 18 -1.06 1.60 4.90
CA ARG A 18 -0.71 2.93 5.41
C ARG A 18 -0.14 2.84 6.82
N ALA A 19 -0.74 2.05 7.70
CA ALA A 19 -0.21 1.83 9.04
C ALA A 19 1.21 1.21 9.02
N ALA A 20 1.45 0.22 8.14
CA ALA A 20 2.76 -0.41 7.99
C ALA A 20 3.83 0.57 7.47
N ILE A 21 3.48 1.37 6.46
CA ILE A 21 4.38 2.38 5.88
C ILE A 21 4.69 3.46 6.90
N GLN A 22 3.67 4.01 7.57
CA GLN A 22 3.85 5.08 8.56
C GLN A 22 4.75 4.63 9.72
N LYS A 23 4.57 3.40 10.20
CA LYS A 23 5.46 2.81 11.22
C LYS A 23 6.91 2.80 10.73
N ALA A 24 7.17 2.26 9.54
CA ALA A 24 8.52 2.15 9.00
C ALA A 24 9.18 3.54 8.84
N ILE A 25 8.45 4.52 8.33
CA ILE A 25 8.94 5.90 8.18
C ILE A 25 9.25 6.53 9.54
N SER A 26 8.38 6.34 10.54
CA SER A 26 8.61 6.87 11.90
C SER A 26 9.87 6.27 12.55
N GLU A 27 10.27 5.08 12.11
CA GLU A 27 11.48 4.37 12.55
C GLU A 27 12.70 4.69 11.64
N GLY A 28 12.57 5.62 10.69
CA GLY A 28 13.66 6.07 9.81
C GLY A 28 13.85 5.27 8.53
N HIS A 29 12.97 4.32 8.22
CA HIS A 29 13.02 3.52 7.00
C HIS A 29 12.17 4.16 5.88
N THR A 30 12.82 4.60 4.81
CA THR A 30 12.17 5.31 3.69
C THR A 30 12.37 4.63 2.32
N SER A 31 13.16 3.54 2.27
CA SER A 31 13.37 2.75 1.06
C SER A 31 12.72 1.38 1.24
N PHE A 32 11.89 1.00 0.28
CA PHE A 32 11.07 -0.19 0.34
C PHE A 32 11.22 -1.01 -0.93
N LYS A 33 11.24 -2.34 -0.78
CA LYS A 33 11.36 -3.28 -1.91
C LYS A 33 10.02 -3.89 -2.29
N ALA A 34 9.20 -4.24 -1.29
CA ALA A 34 7.96 -4.96 -1.50
C ALA A 34 6.98 -4.76 -0.34
N MET A 35 5.70 -5.02 -0.61
CA MET A 35 4.65 -5.13 0.39
C MET A 35 3.75 -6.34 0.10
N ALA A 36 3.40 -7.10 1.14
CA ALA A 36 2.36 -8.12 1.07
C ALA A 36 1.13 -7.72 1.87
N ILE A 37 -0.05 -8.00 1.32
CA ILE A 37 -1.34 -7.63 1.91
C ILE A 37 -2.18 -8.89 2.02
N ALA A 38 -2.80 -9.11 3.18
CA ALA A 38 -3.65 -10.25 3.48
C ALA A 38 -5.02 -9.81 4.01
N SER A 39 -6.03 -10.62 3.73
CA SER A 39 -7.40 -10.44 4.23
C SER A 39 -8.13 -11.78 4.20
N ASP A 40 -9.27 -11.86 4.88
CA ASP A 40 -10.15 -13.04 4.88
C ASP A 40 -11.09 -13.08 3.65
N MET A 41 -10.86 -12.24 2.63
CA MET A 41 -11.65 -12.27 1.40
C MET A 41 -11.38 -13.54 0.58
N GLY A 42 -12.41 -14.02 -0.13
CA GLY A 42 -12.30 -15.19 -1.01
C GLY A 42 -11.52 -14.95 -2.31
N ASP A 43 -11.14 -13.69 -2.59
CA ASP A 43 -10.34 -13.32 -3.76
C ASP A 43 -9.12 -12.47 -3.36
N PHE A 44 -8.23 -12.20 -4.31
CA PHE A 44 -6.98 -11.47 -4.04
C PHE A 44 -7.27 -10.08 -3.48
N ILE A 45 -6.74 -9.77 -2.29
CA ILE A 45 -6.86 -8.43 -1.71
C ILE A 45 -6.04 -7.44 -2.53
N THR A 46 -6.67 -6.34 -2.94
CA THR A 46 -6.01 -5.26 -3.67
C THR A 46 -5.94 -4.01 -2.80
N PRO A 47 -4.79 -3.28 -2.79
CA PRO A 47 -4.70 -2.04 -2.04
C PRO A 47 -5.64 -0.99 -2.64
N CYS A 48 -6.27 -0.20 -1.77
CA CYS A 48 -7.12 0.90 -2.23
C CYS A 48 -6.27 2.01 -2.88
N GLY A 49 -6.90 2.88 -3.68
CA GLY A 49 -6.19 3.95 -4.40
C GLY A 49 -5.36 4.85 -3.49
N ALA A 50 -5.86 5.18 -2.29
CA ALA A 50 -5.12 5.97 -1.31
C ALA A 50 -3.84 5.26 -0.82
N CYS A 51 -3.89 3.95 -0.59
CA CYS A 51 -2.71 3.17 -0.21
C CYS A 51 -1.68 3.13 -1.35
N ARG A 52 -2.13 2.93 -2.60
CA ARG A 52 -1.24 2.97 -3.78
C ARG A 52 -0.53 4.31 -3.88
N GLN A 53 -1.25 5.40 -3.69
CA GLN A 53 -0.69 6.75 -3.74
C GLN A 53 0.34 7.00 -2.61
N VAL A 54 0.08 6.50 -1.39
CA VAL A 54 1.04 6.60 -0.28
C VAL A 54 2.29 5.75 -0.55
N MET A 55 2.16 4.54 -1.12
CA MET A 55 3.33 3.76 -1.56
C MET A 55 4.17 4.54 -2.57
N ARG A 56 3.50 5.14 -3.56
CA ARG A 56 4.12 5.88 -4.67
C ARG A 56 4.97 7.06 -4.22
N GLU A 57 4.60 7.69 -3.11
CA GLU A 57 5.38 8.77 -2.49
C GLU A 57 6.81 8.32 -2.14
N PHE A 58 7.01 7.03 -1.83
CA PHE A 58 8.30 6.45 -1.43
C PHE A 58 8.93 5.59 -2.54
N GLY A 59 8.53 5.80 -3.78
CA GLY A 59 9.10 5.15 -4.96
C GLY A 59 8.08 4.39 -5.80
N THR A 60 8.45 4.12 -7.05
CA THR A 60 7.62 3.39 -8.02
C THR A 60 8.03 1.93 -8.19
N ASP A 61 9.27 1.59 -7.79
CA ASP A 61 9.87 0.26 -7.90
C ASP A 61 9.49 -0.62 -6.69
N TRP A 62 8.22 -1.01 -6.62
CA TRP A 62 7.70 -1.89 -5.57
C TRP A 62 7.05 -3.13 -6.15
N ASP A 63 7.33 -4.27 -5.53
CA ASP A 63 6.55 -5.49 -5.71
C ASP A 63 5.41 -5.54 -4.68
N VAL A 64 4.18 -5.61 -5.15
CA VAL A 64 2.98 -5.70 -4.30
C VAL A 64 2.38 -7.09 -4.43
N TYR A 65 2.42 -7.85 -3.34
CA TYR A 65 1.88 -9.20 -3.22
C TYR A 65 0.43 -9.13 -2.76
N LEU A 66 -0.47 -9.45 -3.69
CA LEU A 66 -1.91 -9.50 -3.49
C LEU A 66 -2.26 -10.94 -3.15
N THR A 67 -2.57 -11.23 -1.87
CA THR A 67 -2.70 -12.60 -1.39
C THR A 67 -4.16 -13.04 -1.22
N LYS A 68 -4.38 -14.35 -1.15
CA LYS A 68 -5.62 -14.99 -0.67
C LYS A 68 -5.36 -15.73 0.65
N ALA A 69 -6.43 -16.05 1.36
CA ALA A 69 -6.37 -16.82 2.61
C ALA A 69 -5.76 -18.23 2.43
N ASP A 70 -5.81 -18.81 1.23
CA ASP A 70 -5.18 -20.11 0.90
C ASP A 70 -3.66 -20.02 0.65
N GLY A 71 -3.07 -18.83 0.78
CA GLY A 71 -1.65 -18.57 0.57
C GLY A 71 -1.24 -18.35 -0.88
N THR A 72 -2.16 -18.50 -1.84
CA THR A 72 -1.89 -18.10 -3.23
C THR A 72 -1.79 -16.58 -3.34
N TYR A 73 -0.99 -16.10 -4.29
CA TYR A 73 -0.82 -14.67 -4.52
C TYR A 73 -0.53 -14.34 -5.97
N ILE A 74 -0.84 -13.11 -6.34
CA ILE A 74 -0.32 -12.48 -7.55
C ILE A 74 0.62 -11.34 -7.15
N VAL A 75 1.70 -11.18 -7.90
CA VAL A 75 2.62 -10.05 -7.72
C VAL A 75 2.32 -9.03 -8.81
N LYS A 76 2.17 -7.76 -8.40
CA LYS A 76 2.02 -6.63 -9.31
C LYS A 76 3.04 -5.57 -8.98
N ARG A 77 3.52 -4.89 -10.01
CA ARG A 77 4.36 -3.71 -9.83
C ARG A 77 3.47 -2.53 -9.43
N LEU A 78 3.96 -1.66 -8.55
CA LEU A 78 3.16 -0.50 -8.13
C LEU A 78 2.75 0.38 -9.32
N GLU A 79 3.61 0.52 -10.33
CA GLU A 79 3.31 1.23 -11.57
C GLU A 79 2.14 0.59 -12.37
N GLU A 80 1.97 -0.74 -12.31
CA GLU A 80 0.82 -1.42 -12.92
C GLU A 80 -0.48 -1.15 -12.14
N LEU A 81 -0.36 -0.96 -10.82
CA LEU A 81 -1.49 -0.68 -9.95
C LEU A 81 -1.89 0.81 -9.97
N LEU A 82 -0.98 1.70 -10.30
CA LEU A 82 -1.21 3.14 -10.37
C LEU A 82 -0.48 3.73 -11.59
N PRO A 83 -0.94 3.43 -12.81
CA PRO A 83 -0.31 3.92 -14.03
C PRO A 83 -0.48 5.44 -14.14
N LEU A 84 0.52 6.10 -14.73
CA LEU A 84 0.53 7.56 -14.95
C LEU A 84 0.24 8.35 -13.66
N SER A 85 0.77 7.87 -12.53
CA SER A 85 0.47 8.41 -11.21
C SER A 85 0.98 9.84 -11.00
N PHE A 86 0.16 10.65 -10.35
CA PHE A 86 0.60 11.92 -9.77
C PHE A 86 1.63 11.69 -8.65
N GLY A 87 2.63 12.55 -8.50
CA GLY A 87 3.50 12.56 -7.32
C GLY A 87 4.53 13.70 -7.29
N PRO A 88 5.68 13.52 -6.60
CA PRO A 88 6.58 14.63 -6.28
C PRO A 88 7.10 15.41 -7.50
N GLU A 89 7.23 14.78 -8.66
CA GLU A 89 7.63 15.42 -9.91
C GLU A 89 6.61 16.45 -10.42
N ASP A 90 5.31 16.25 -10.18
CA ASP A 90 4.25 17.18 -10.62
C ASP A 90 4.22 18.47 -9.79
N LEU A 91 4.83 18.44 -8.61
CA LEU A 91 4.93 19.58 -7.69
C LEU A 91 6.21 20.41 -7.91
N LYS A 92 7.20 19.86 -8.60
CA LYS A 92 8.45 20.55 -8.91
C LYS A 92 8.19 21.49 -10.09
N LYS A 93 8.38 22.78 -9.86
CA LYS A 93 8.39 23.80 -10.92
C LYS A 93 9.75 23.81 -11.62
#